data_AF-A0A932P491-F1
#
_entry.id   AF-A0A932P491-F1
#
_cell.length_a   1.000
_cell.length_b   1.000
_cell.length_c   1.000
_cell.angle_alpha   90.00
_cell.angle_beta   90.00
_cell.angle_gamma   90.00
#
_symmetry.space_group_name_H-M   'P 1'
#
loop_
_entity.id
_entity.type
_entity.pdbx_description
1 polymer ?
#
loop_
_entity_poly.entity_id
_entity_poly.type
_entity_poly.pdbx_seq_one_letter_code
_entity_poly.pdbx_strand_id
1 'polypeptide(L)' 'KYKKHVKGLGEQKGGIYELPRPLSFAKIALICPKCKKVTRVGFKIIDGQKLRICRKCGKEIDTK' A
#
# COMPACT_ATOMS: atom_id res chain seq x y z
N LYS A 1 12.17 10.95 -6.06
CA LYS A 1 11.89 9.94 -7.12
C LYS A 1 13.24 9.40 -7.61
N TYR A 2 13.37 8.09 -7.84
CA TYR A 2 14.65 7.50 -8.22
C TYR A 2 14.87 7.66 -9.72
N LYS A 3 15.89 8.41 -10.10
CA LYS A 3 16.29 8.60 -11.49
C LYS A 3 17.21 7.46 -11.90
N LYS A 4 16.82 6.71 -12.92
CA LYS A 4 17.64 5.63 -13.50
C LYS A 4 17.98 5.97 -14.94
N HIS A 5 19.27 5.94 -15.26
CA HIS A 5 19.74 5.98 -16.64
C HIS A 5 19.44 4.62 -17.29
N VAL A 6 18.69 4.64 -18.37
CA VAL A 6 18.39 3.46 -19.18
C VAL A 6 19.04 3.65 -20.54
N LYS A 7 19.87 2.69 -20.93
CA LYS A 7 20.47 2.66 -22.27
C LYS A 7 19.37 2.29 -23.27
N GLY A 8 19.33 2.98 -24.41
CA GLY A 8 18.41 2.64 -25.49
C GLY A 8 18.75 1.27 -26.07
N LEU A 9 17.74 0.51 -26.46
CA LEU A 9 17.89 -0.79 -27.11
C LEU A 9 16.95 -0.84 -28.33
N GLY A 10 17.52 -1.04 -29.52
CA GLY A 10 16.76 -0.96 -30.78
C GLY A 10 16.12 0.42 -30.96
N GLU A 11 14.81 0.46 -31.22
CA GLU A 11 14.03 1.69 -31.39
C GLU A 11 13.69 2.40 -30.07
N GLN A 12 13.95 1.78 -28.91
CA GLN A 12 13.68 2.42 -27.62
C GLN A 12 14.73 3.48 -27.33
N LYS A 13 14.30 4.75 -27.25
CA LYS A 13 15.17 5.88 -26.90
C LYS A 13 15.73 5.68 -25.48
N GLY A 14 17.05 5.85 -25.35
CA GLY A 14 17.70 5.92 -24.04
C GLY A 14 17.35 7.22 -23.31
N GLY A 15 17.46 7.23 -21.99
CA GLY A 15 17.14 8.42 -21.21
C GLY A 15 17.18 8.22 -19.70
N ILE A 16 16.87 9.30 -18.98
CA ILE A 16 16.73 9.28 -17.52
C ILE A 16 15.25 9.11 -17.19
N TYR A 17 14.90 7.95 -16.64
CA TYR A 17 13.54 7.65 -16.24
C TYR A 17 13.37 7.79 -14.73
N GLU A 18 12.22 8.31 -14.31
CA GLU A 18 11.79 8.27 -12.91
C GLU A 18 11.08 6.95 -12.65
N LEU A 19 11.74 6.05 -11.90
CA LEU A 19 11.17 4.74 -11.57
C LEU A 19 10.74 4.68 -10.10
N PRO A 20 9.64 3.99 -9.78
CA PRO A 20 9.33 3.65 -8.40
C PRO A 20 10.37 2.68 -7.86
N ARG A 21 10.69 2.82 -6.56
CA ARG A 21 11.53 1.88 -5.83
C ARG A 21 10.73 1.24 -4.69
N PRO A 22 11.11 0.02 -4.27
CA PRO A 22 10.53 -0.59 -3.08
C PRO A 22 10.63 0.35 -1.88
N LEU A 23 9.56 0.40 -1.09
CA LEU A 23 9.52 1.08 0.20
C LEU A 23 9.42 0.03 1.29
N SER A 24 10.09 0.30 2.42
CA SER A 24 9.96 -0.56 3.60
C SER A 24 8.51 -0.58 4.08
N PHE A 25 8.02 -1.77 4.42
CA PHE A 25 6.67 -1.99 4.93
C PHE A 25 6.37 -1.12 6.16
N ALA A 26 7.35 -0.91 7.04
CA ALA A 26 7.21 -0.08 8.25
C ALA A 26 6.95 1.41 7.95
N LYS A 27 7.25 1.88 6.73
CA LYS A 27 7.00 3.26 6.29
C LYS A 27 5.62 3.45 5.66
N ILE A 28 4.83 2.39 5.53
CA ILE A 28 3.50 2.43 4.92
C ILE A 28 2.43 2.35 6.02
N ALA A 29 1.33 3.07 5.85
CA ALA A 29 0.19 3.01 6.75
C ALA A 29 -1.11 2.74 5.98
N LEU A 30 -2.01 1.96 6.59
CA LEU A 30 -3.28 1.60 5.96
C LEU A 30 -4.30 2.72 6.12
N ILE A 31 -4.87 3.16 5.00
CA ILE A 31 -6.01 4.07 5.00
C ILE A 31 -7.28 3.25 5.09
N CYS A 32 -8.09 3.48 6.11
CA CYS A 32 -9.35 2.75 6.24
C CYS A 32 -10.35 3.23 5.19
N PRO A 33 -10.96 2.34 4.37
CA PRO A 33 -11.89 2.75 3.32
C PRO A 33 -13.16 3.42 3.88
N LYS A 34 -13.58 3.03 5.09
CA LYS A 34 -14.81 3.53 5.73
C LYS A 34 -14.65 4.92 6.36
N CYS A 35 -13.51 5.22 6.98
CA CYS A 35 -13.29 6.52 7.65
C CYS A 35 -12.25 7.42 6.96
N LYS A 36 -11.59 6.95 5.90
CA LYS A 36 -10.53 7.66 5.13
C LYS A 36 -9.36 8.18 5.97
N LYS A 37 -9.26 7.77 7.23
CA LYS A 37 -8.17 8.12 8.13
C LYS A 37 -7.07 7.06 8.04
N VAL A 38 -5.83 7.51 8.23
CA VAL A 38 -4.67 6.63 8.40
C VAL A 38 -4.81 5.85 9.71
N THR A 39 -4.77 4.53 9.66
CA THR A 39 -5.15 3.65 10.80
C THR A 39 -4.22 2.44 10.91
N ARG A 40 -4.12 1.88 12.12
CA ARG A 40 -3.52 0.56 12.36
C ARG A 40 -4.59 -0.52 12.32
N VAL A 41 -4.19 -1.71 11.89
CA VAL A 41 -5.05 -2.91 11.82
C VAL A 41 -5.13 -3.56 13.20
N GLY A 42 -6.34 -3.92 13.63
CA GLY A 42 -6.59 -4.88 14.70
C GLY A 42 -7.24 -6.15 14.14
N PHE A 43 -7.42 -7.16 14.97
CA PHE A 43 -8.09 -8.40 14.60
C PHE A 43 -9.24 -8.68 15.57
N LYS A 44 -10.35 -9.18 15.05
CA LYS A 44 -11.47 -9.69 15.84
C LYS A 44 -11.92 -11.03 15.25
N ILE A 45 -12.34 -11.95 16.09
CA ILE A 45 -12.92 -13.22 15.67
C ILE A 45 -14.43 -13.08 15.81
N ILE A 46 -15.15 -13.25 14.71
CA ILE A 46 -16.61 -13.27 14.66
C ILE A 46 -16.98 -14.55 13.91
N ASP A 47 -17.83 -15.39 14.51
CA ASP A 47 -18.34 -16.63 13.90
C ASP A 47 -17.24 -17.56 13.36
N GLY A 48 -16.13 -17.67 14.10
CA GLY A 48 -14.97 -18.49 13.72
C GLY A 48 -14.05 -17.88 12.65
N GLN A 49 -14.39 -16.71 12.09
CA GLN A 49 -13.59 -16.02 11.08
C GLN A 49 -12.79 -14.88 11.67
N LYS A 50 -11.50 -14.79 11.29
CA LYS A 50 -10.60 -13.71 11.73
C LYS A 50 -10.72 -12.52 10.79
N LEU A 51 -11.38 -11.47 11.26
CA LEU A 51 -11.61 -10.25 10.50
C LEU A 51 -10.64 -9.15 10.91
N ARG A 52 -10.21 -8.36 9.92
CA ARG A 52 -9.38 -7.17 10.12
C ARG A 52 -10.27 -5.98 10.49
N ILE A 53 -9.97 -5.35 11.62
CA ILE A 53 -10.71 -4.19 12.11
C ILE A 53 -9.86 -2.92 12.08
N CYS A 54 -10.49 -1.79 11.81
CA CYS A 54 -9.87 -0.48 11.91
C CYS A 54 -9.81 -0.06 13.39
N ARG A 55 -8.62 0.19 13.93
CA ARG A 55 -8.48 0.63 15.33
C ARG A 55 -9.07 2.02 15.63
N LYS A 56 -9.33 2.87 14.62
CA LYS A 56 -9.91 4.21 14.86
C LYS A 56 -11.43 4.22 14.86
N CYS A 57 -12.08 3.49 13.93
CA CYS A 57 -13.53 3.50 13.80
C CYS A 57 -14.20 2.20 14.25
N GLY A 58 -13.44 1.17 14.63
CA GLY A 58 -13.95 -0.13 15.07
C GLY A 58 -14.58 -0.99 13.97
N LYS A 59 -14.73 -0.45 12.74
CA LYS A 59 -15.35 -1.16 11.62
C LYS A 59 -14.36 -2.07 10.92
N GLU A 60 -14.89 -3.14 10.33
CA GLU A 60 -14.12 -4.08 9.51
C GLU A 60 -13.54 -3.39 8.26
N ILE A 61 -12.30 -3.78 7.93
CA ILE A 61 -11.52 -3.26 6.79
C ILE A 61 -11.75 -4.12 5.55
N ASP A 62 -12.15 -5.38 5.70
CA ASP A 62 -12.38 -6.28 4.56
C ASP A 62 -13.64 -5.87 3.79
N THR A 63 -13.43 -5.13 2.71
CA THR A 63 -14.36 -5.01 1.59
C THR A 63 -13.85 -5.97 0.53
N LYS A 64 -14.28 -7.24 0.59
CA LYS A 64 -14.42 -7.98 -0.67
C LYS A 64 -15.59 -7.38 -1.43
#